data_AF-A0A3Q1FHB9-F1
#
_entry.id   AF-A0A3Q1FHB9-F1
#
_cell.length_a   1.000
_cell.length_b   1.000
_cell.length_c   1.000
_cell.angle_alpha   90.00
_cell.angle_beta   90.00
_cell.angle_gamma   90.00
#
_symmetry.space_group_name_H-M   'P 1'
#
loop_
_entity.id
_entity.type
_entity.pdbx_description
1 polymer ?
#
loop_
_entity_poly.entity_id
_entity_poly.type
_entity_poly.pdbx_seq_one_letter_code
_entity_poly.pdbx_strand_id
1 'polypeptide(L)'
;EVEAAIGGLGRNKSPGSDGITADFYISFRDLLAPVLLSLYQSMEEQRLTPGTLMLGLVSLVYKQRGDRSCLKNYRPISLLNTDYKILAKILANRLKNVIT
;
A
#
# COMPACT_ATOMS: atom_id res chain seq x y z
N GLU A 1 10.46 -3.69 12.21
CA GLU A 1 9.05 -3.53 11.76
C GLU A 1 8.91 -3.45 10.24
N VAL A 2 9.69 -2.61 9.55
CA VAL A 2 9.62 -2.44 8.08
C VAL A 2 9.82 -3.76 7.35
N GLU A 3 10.89 -4.50 7.65
CA GLU A 3 11.11 -5.80 7.03
C GLU A 3 9.94 -6.74 7.28
N ALA A 4 9.49 -6.88 8.52
CA ALA A 4 8.33 -7.73 8.86
C ALA A 4 7.07 -7.33 8.07
N ALA A 5 6.83 -6.03 7.89
CA ALA A 5 5.73 -5.52 7.07
C ALA A 5 5.88 -5.92 5.60
N ILE A 6 7.08 -5.79 5.00
CA ILE A 6 7.40 -6.26 3.65
C ILE A 6 7.15 -7.77 3.51
N GLY A 7 7.58 -8.55 4.50
CA GLY A 7 7.42 -10.02 4.47
C GLY A 7 5.97 -10.48 4.58
N GLY A 8 5.10 -9.65 5.14
CA GLY A 8 3.67 -9.90 5.22
C GLY A 8 2.87 -9.28 4.06
N LEU A 9 3.51 -8.82 2.99
CA LEU A 9 2.82 -8.38 1.78
C LEU A 9 2.30 -9.59 0.98
N GLY A 10 1.13 -9.43 0.37
CA GLY A 10 0.62 -10.41 -0.59
C GLY A 10 1.30 -10.24 -1.95
N ARG A 11 1.81 -11.33 -2.51
CA ARG A 11 2.37 -11.36 -3.88
C ARG A 11 1.27 -11.29 -4.96
N ASN A 12 1.66 -10.95 -6.18
CA ASN A 12 0.77 -10.89 -7.35
C ASN A 12 -0.43 -9.95 -7.15
N LYS A 13 -0.21 -8.83 -6.46
CA LYS A 13 -1.20 -7.76 -6.29
C LYS A 13 -0.88 -6.61 -7.23
N SER A 14 -1.93 -5.94 -7.72
CA SER A 14 -1.79 -4.76 -8.57
C SER A 14 -1.02 -3.65 -7.85
N PRO A 15 -0.07 -2.98 -8.54
CA PRO A 15 0.65 -1.84 -7.99
C PRO A 15 -0.25 -0.61 -7.89
N GLY A 16 0.28 0.45 -7.28
CA GLY A 16 -0.35 1.77 -7.35
C GLY A 16 0.00 2.47 -8.66
N SER A 17 -0.06 3.80 -8.63
CA SER A 17 0.23 4.67 -9.77
C SER A 17 1.69 4.63 -10.25
N ASP A 18 2.61 4.20 -9.37
CA ASP A 18 4.05 4.10 -9.64
C ASP A 18 4.44 2.81 -10.40
N GLY A 19 3.54 1.84 -10.51
CA GLY A 19 3.81 0.55 -11.13
C GLY A 19 4.65 -0.42 -10.28
N ILE A 20 5.02 -0.06 -9.04
CA ILE A 20 5.91 -0.88 -8.20
C ILE A 20 5.08 -1.87 -7.36
N THR A 21 5.28 -3.16 -7.63
CA THR A 21 4.53 -4.26 -6.99
C THR A 21 5.15 -4.69 -5.67
N ALA A 22 4.38 -5.43 -4.87
CA ALA A 22 4.86 -6.08 -3.65
C ALA A 22 6.06 -7.01 -3.90
N ASP A 23 6.08 -7.71 -5.04
CA ASP A 23 7.16 -8.63 -5.40
C ASP A 23 8.51 -7.90 -5.50
N PHE A 24 8.54 -6.66 -5.99
CA PHE A 24 9.77 -5.84 -6.00
C PHE A 24 10.30 -5.59 -4.57
N TYR A 25 9.44 -5.16 -3.64
CA TYR A 25 9.85 -4.91 -2.26
C TYR A 25 10.30 -6.19 -1.54
N ILE A 26 9.66 -7.32 -1.83
CA ILE A 26 10.03 -8.62 -1.26
C ILE A 26 11.39 -9.07 -1.80
N SER A 27 11.63 -8.94 -3.11
CA SER A 27 12.88 -9.35 -3.76
C SER A 27 14.08 -8.51 -3.33
N PHE A 28 13.90 -7.21 -3.13
CA PHE A 28 14.97 -6.27 -2.77
C PHE A 28 14.86 -5.79 -1.31
N ARG A 29 14.28 -6.63 -0.44
CA ARG A 29 13.95 -6.26 0.95
C ARG A 29 15.14 -5.66 1.70
N ASP A 30 16.28 -6.34 1.67
CA ASP A 30 17.45 -5.96 2.46
C ASP A 30 18.03 -4.61 2.01
N LEU A 31 17.86 -4.27 0.73
CA LEU A 31 18.26 -2.98 0.18
C LEU A 31 17.24 -1.87 0.48
N LEU A 32 15.95 -2.18 0.39
CA LEU A 32 14.88 -1.17 0.46
C LEU A 32 14.42 -0.88 1.89
N ALA A 33 14.51 -1.84 2.81
CA ALA A 33 14.04 -1.65 4.18
C ALA A 33 14.73 -0.48 4.92
N PRO A 34 16.06 -0.26 4.80
CA PRO A 34 16.73 0.91 5.39
C PRO A 34 16.26 2.23 4.77
N VAL A 35 16.04 2.25 3.44
CA VAL A 35 15.56 3.45 2.72
C VAL A 35 14.15 3.83 3.16
N LEU A 36 13.25 2.85 3.24
CA LEU A 36 11.88 3.07 3.71
C LEU A 36 11.84 3.50 5.17
N LEU A 37 12.69 2.92 6.02
CA LEU A 37 12.80 3.34 7.42
C LEU A 37 13.19 4.81 7.53
N SER A 38 14.25 5.22 6.82
CA SER A 38 14.70 6.62 6.79
C SER A 38 13.61 7.56 6.28
N LEU A 39 12.88 7.17 5.23
CA LEU A 39 11.74 7.93 4.72
C LEU A 39 10.66 8.12 5.80
N TYR A 40 10.24 7.04 6.46
CA TYR A 40 9.16 7.12 7.47
C TYR A 40 9.59 7.91 8.71
N GLN A 41 10.84 7.80 9.13
CA GLN A 41 11.39 8.60 10.22
C GLN A 41 11.40 10.08 9.86
N SER A 42 11.89 10.42 8.66
CA SER A 42 11.87 11.81 8.17
C SER A 42 10.45 12.38 8.09
N MET A 43 9.45 11.56 7.72
CA MET A 43 8.05 11.98 7.71
C MET A 43 7.53 12.29 9.12
N GLU A 44 7.92 11.48 10.11
CA GLU A 44 7.54 11.66 11.51
C GLU A 44 8.21 12.91 12.11
N GLU A 45 9.51 13.07 11.89
CA GLU A 45 10.31 14.21 12.35
C GLU A 45 9.78 15.54 11.79
N GLN A 46 9.50 15.57 10.49
CA GLN A 46 9.02 16.78 9.81
C GLN A 46 7.51 17.00 9.93
N ARG A 47 6.77 16.04 10.51
CA ARG A 47 5.29 16.02 10.55
C ARG A 47 4.66 16.19 9.17
N LEU A 48 5.33 15.68 8.14
CA LEU A 48 4.96 15.87 6.75
C LEU A 48 4.94 14.53 6.02
N THR A 49 3.84 14.26 5.32
CA THR A 49 3.76 13.10 4.42
C THR A 49 3.78 13.58 2.98
N PRO A 50 4.67 13.06 2.12
CA PRO A 50 4.69 13.38 0.71
C PRO A 50 3.33 13.09 0.05
N GLY A 51 2.80 14.05 -0.71
CA GLY A 51 1.52 13.86 -1.41
C GLY A 51 1.53 12.69 -2.40
N THR A 52 2.70 12.36 -2.95
CA THR A 52 2.90 11.19 -3.81
C THR A 52 2.62 9.87 -3.10
N LEU A 53 2.91 9.77 -1.80
CA LEU A 53 2.63 8.58 -0.99
C LEU A 53 1.12 8.37 -0.78
N MET A 54 0.33 9.44 -0.89
CA MET A 54 -1.13 9.42 -0.76
C MET A 54 -1.86 9.30 -2.11
N LEU A 55 -1.13 9.27 -3.22
CA LEU A 55 -1.74 9.18 -4.54
C LEU A 55 -2.30 7.76 -4.78
N GLY A 56 -3.55 7.71 -5.22
CA GLY A 56 -4.25 6.46 -5.52
C GLY A 56 -4.92 6.50 -6.88
N LEU A 57 -4.81 5.42 -7.64
CA LEU A 57 -5.54 5.25 -8.89
C LEU A 57 -6.88 4.57 -8.61
N VAL A 58 -7.99 5.18 -9.03
CA VAL A 58 -9.31 4.57 -8.91
C VAL A 58 -9.62 3.74 -10.16
N SER A 59 -9.92 2.46 -9.98
CA SER A 59 -10.34 1.55 -11.05
C SER A 59 -11.72 0.95 -10.75
N LEU A 60 -12.50 0.67 -11.80
CA LEU A 60 -13.83 0.08 -11.68
C LEU A 60 -13.75 -1.44 -11.89
N VAL A 61 -14.12 -2.22 -10.87
CA VAL A 61 -14.22 -3.69 -10.96
C VAL A 61 -15.68 -4.11 -11.07
N TYR A 62 -16.00 -4.83 -12.15
CA TYR A 62 -17.35 -5.33 -12.39
C TYR A 62 -17.76 -6.35 -11.32
N LYS A 63 -18.99 -6.24 -10.80
CA LYS A 63 -19.54 -7.12 -9.76
C LYS A 63 -19.86 -8.54 -10.24
N GLN A 64 -19.66 -8.84 -11.53
CA GLN A 64 -20.05 -10.10 -12.17
C GLN A 64 -21.56 -10.37 -12.09
N ARG A 65 -22.38 -9.31 -12.06
CA ARG A 65 -23.84 -9.40 -12.01
C ARG A 65 -24.49 -8.18 -12.67
N GLY A 66 -25.58 -8.42 -13.40
CA GLY A 66 -26.39 -7.37 -14.05
C GLY A 66 -25.77 -6.82 -15.34
N ASP A 67 -26.45 -5.88 -15.99
CA ASP A 67 -25.98 -5.27 -17.23
C ASP A 67 -24.65 -4.50 -17.05
N ARG A 68 -23.70 -4.71 -17.96
CA ARG A 68 -22.39 -4.03 -17.99
C ARG A 68 -22.49 -2.55 -18.34
N SER A 69 -23.58 -2.11 -18.97
CA SER A 69 -23.82 -0.68 -19.25
C SER A 69 -24.14 0.13 -17.98
N CYS A 70 -24.56 -0.54 -16.91
CA CYS A 70 -25.02 0.12 -15.70
C CYS A 70 -23.91 0.30 -14.67
N LEU A 71 -23.48 1.53 -14.42
CA LEU A 71 -22.38 1.87 -13.48
C LEU A 71 -22.57 1.32 -12.06
N LYS A 72 -23.81 1.17 -11.58
CA LYS A 72 -24.11 0.58 -10.25
C LYS A 72 -23.62 -0.86 -10.10
N ASN A 73 -23.36 -1.55 -11.22
CA ASN A 73 -22.86 -2.92 -11.27
C ASN A 73 -21.32 -3.00 -11.18
N TYR A 74 -20.63 -1.88 -10.91
CA TYR A 74 -19.19 -1.84 -10.65
C TYR A 74 -18.91 -1.44 -9.19
N ARG A 75 -17.73 -1.79 -8.71
CA ARG A 75 -17.16 -1.34 -7.44
C ARG A 75 -15.94 -0.48 -7.76
N PRO A 76 -15.87 0.76 -7.27
CA PRO A 76 -14.61 1.50 -7.30
C PRO A 76 -13.62 0.84 -6.33
N ILE A 77 -12.40 0.65 -6.77
CA ILE A 77 -11.27 0.24 -5.94
C ILE A 77 -10.14 1.26 -6.07
N SER A 78 -9.52 1.61 -4.96
CA SER A 78 -8.35 2.49 -4.94
C SER A 78 -7.08 1.64 -4.93
N LEU A 79 -6.26 1.79 -5.95
CA LEU A 79 -4.93 1.20 -6.06
C LEU A 79 -3.91 2.18 -5.48
N LEU A 80 -3.51 1.92 -4.24
CA LEU A 80 -2.47 2.70 -3.55
C LEU A 80 -1.08 2.12 -3.80
N ASN A 81 -0.06 2.97 -3.78
CA ASN A 81 1.33 2.54 -3.90
C ASN A 81 1.72 1.58 -2.75
N THR A 82 2.69 0.72 -3.02
CA THR A 82 3.04 -0.38 -2.12
C THR A 82 3.79 0.09 -0.88
N ASP A 83 4.63 1.11 -1.02
CA ASP A 83 5.28 1.82 0.10
C ASP A 83 4.28 2.41 1.10
N TYR A 84 3.17 2.98 0.65
CA TYR A 84 2.08 3.41 1.53
C TYR A 84 1.48 2.22 2.29
N LYS A 85 1.24 1.10 1.60
CA LYS A 85 0.68 -0.12 2.20
C LYS A 85 1.63 -0.72 3.25
N ILE A 86 2.94 -0.62 3.05
CA ILE A 86 3.96 -1.06 4.03
C ILE A 86 3.81 -0.22 5.30
N LEU A 87 3.78 1.11 5.19
CA LEU A 87 3.58 2.00 6.34
C LEU A 87 2.26 1.71 7.06
N ALA A 88 1.16 1.61 6.32
CA ALA A 88 -0.16 1.30 6.89
C ALA A 88 -0.15 -0.03 7.66
N LYS A 89 0.56 -1.06 7.17
CA LYS A 89 0.69 -2.34 7.85
C LYS A 89 1.52 -2.24 9.14
N ILE A 90 2.59 -1.44 9.16
CA ILE A 90 3.37 -1.17 10.39
C ILE A 90 2.46 -0.53 11.44
N LEU A 91 1.73 0.52 11.06
CA LEU A 91 0.82 1.22 11.98
C LEU A 91 -0.29 0.30 12.49
N ALA A 92 -0.90 -0.50 11.61
CA ALA A 92 -1.91 -1.47 12.00
C ALA A 92 -1.38 -2.50 13.02
N ASN A 93 -0.15 -3.00 12.83
CA ASN A 93 0.47 -3.92 13.77
C ASN A 93 0.75 -3.27 15.13
N ARG A 94 1.21 -2.02 15.15
CA ARG A 94 1.40 -1.25 16.40
C ARG A 94 0.07 -1.07 17.14
N LEU A 95 -0.99 -0.67 16.42
CA LEU A 95 -2.33 -0.48 17.00
C LEU A 95 -2.91 -1.79 17.53
N LYS A 96 -2.69 -2.91 16.82
CA LYS A 96 -3.17 -4.22 17.25
C LYS A 96 -2.69 -4.57 18.66
N ASN A 97 -1.43 -4.27 18.99
CA ASN A 97 -0.85 -4.57 20.30
C ASN A 97 -1.43 -3.71 21.45
N VAL A 98 -2.20 -2.68 21.14
CA VAL A 98 -2.82 -1.78 22.13
C VAL A 98 -4.32 -2.01 22.23
N ILE A 99 -4.97 -2.31 21.10
CA ILE A 99 -6.43 -2.42 20.99
C ILE A 99 -6.91 -3.87 21.18
N THR A 100 -6.04 -4.86 20.94
CA THR A 100 -6.35 -6.30 21.07
C THR A 100 -5.50 -6.93 22.17
#